data_AF-A0A2U3ICU2-F1
#
_entry.id   AF-A0A2U3ICU2-F1
#
_cell.length_a   1.000
_cell.length_b   1.000
_cell.length_c   1.000
_cell.angle_alpha   90.00
_cell.angle_beta   90.00
_cell.angle_gamma   90.00
#
_symmetry.space_group_name_H-M   'P 1'
#
loop_
_entity.id
_entity.type
_entity.pdbx_description
1 polymer ?
#
loop_
_entity_poly.entity_id
_entity_poly.type
_entity_poly.pdbx_seq_one_letter_code
_entity_poly.pdbx_strand_id
1 'polypeptide(L)'
;MQRPFASKARIALIVCMAASMNASAAPRDSSFESVFSVKGEPASLYYKVRFVANDGPHTMQIWRDGQTRLRRRTDDALDTYVIRDAADPGEFQMIVVDYGKRITTRIDRNNLVRLGRFIDWFDLAHGLRHPVGEYRIADASAPPKLDAPVTQCRWYEIRQGDAAHRVCWSQSERLPIVIWSASRGEVWRVTAVDRRSIAPDTFRLNDAGFVRNDANADIDSD
;
A
#
# COMPACT_ATOMS: atom_id res chain seq x y z
N MET A 1 7.85 81.37 50.45
CA MET A 1 8.50 80.06 50.72
C MET A 1 7.47 79.13 51.35
N GLN A 2 6.88 78.25 50.55
CA GLN A 2 5.85 77.28 50.95
C GLN A 2 5.97 76.07 50.00
N ARG A 3 6.02 74.86 50.55
CA ARG A 3 5.99 73.60 49.78
C ARG A 3 4.56 73.32 49.28
N PRO A 4 4.40 72.49 48.24
CA PRO A 4 3.65 71.26 48.51
C PRO A 4 4.26 69.98 47.93
N PHE A 5 3.81 68.91 48.57
CA PHE A 5 3.99 67.49 48.31
C PHE A 5 3.57 67.05 46.91
N ALA A 6 4.22 66.02 46.37
CA ALA A 6 3.58 65.10 45.42
C ALA A 6 3.99 63.65 45.74
N SER A 7 2.97 62.84 46.01
CA SER A 7 2.98 61.43 46.39
C SER A 7 3.67 60.53 45.37
N LYS A 8 4.49 59.61 45.88
CA LYS A 8 4.96 58.43 45.12
C LYS A 8 3.83 57.39 45.08
N ALA A 9 3.19 57.23 43.92
CA ALA A 9 2.32 56.10 43.65
C ALA A 9 3.18 54.84 43.43
N ARG A 10 3.00 53.81 44.27
CA ARG A 10 3.58 52.48 44.05
C ARG A 10 2.60 51.69 43.17
N ILE A 11 2.97 51.43 41.92
CA ILE A 11 2.27 50.50 41.04
C ILE A 11 2.73 49.08 41.42
N ALA A 12 1.80 48.25 41.90
CA ALA A 12 2.02 46.83 42.10
C ALA A 12 1.82 46.11 40.76
N LEU A 13 2.89 45.56 40.20
CA LEU A 13 2.85 44.75 38.99
C LEU A 13 2.45 43.32 39.38
N ILE A 14 1.21 42.93 39.07
CA ILE A 14 0.77 41.53 39.17
C ILE A 14 1.37 40.78 37.98
N VAL A 15 2.37 39.95 38.24
CA VAL A 15 2.94 39.02 37.26
C VAL A 15 2.01 37.82 37.15
N CYS A 16 1.20 37.77 36.09
CA CYS A 16 0.49 36.55 35.68
C CYS A 16 1.52 35.55 35.15
N MET A 17 1.85 34.52 35.94
CA MET A 17 2.52 33.32 35.44
C MET A 17 1.55 32.58 34.52
N ALA A 18 1.70 32.79 33.21
CA ALA A 18 1.04 31.95 32.22
C ALA A 18 1.72 30.57 32.22
N ALA A 19 1.11 29.60 32.90
CA ALA A 19 1.50 28.20 32.77
C ALA A 19 1.30 27.78 31.31
N SER A 20 2.41 27.58 30.59
CA SER A 20 2.41 27.02 29.25
C SER A 20 1.95 25.57 29.35
N MET A 21 0.66 25.33 29.18
CA MET A 21 0.16 23.99 28.96
C MET A 21 0.71 23.51 27.62
N ASN A 22 1.78 22.73 27.66
CA ASN A 22 2.21 21.91 26.54
C ASN A 22 1.10 20.88 26.30
N ALA A 23 0.11 21.25 25.51
CA ALA A 23 -0.80 20.31 24.89
C ALA A 23 0.06 19.42 23.98
N SER A 24 0.53 18.29 24.51
CA SER A 24 0.94 17.17 23.67
C SER A 24 -0.30 16.78 22.89
N ALA A 25 -0.36 17.22 21.62
CA ALA A 25 -1.36 16.76 20.70
C ALA A 25 -1.31 15.23 20.74
N ALA A 26 -2.40 14.58 21.13
CA ALA A 26 -2.55 13.15 20.98
C ALA A 26 -2.15 12.80 19.54
N PRO A 27 -1.35 11.74 19.30
CA PRO A 27 -1.02 11.33 17.95
C PRO A 27 -2.33 11.23 17.19
N ARG A 28 -2.45 11.94 16.06
CA ARG A 28 -3.58 11.69 15.16
C ARG A 28 -3.46 10.23 14.78
N ASP A 29 -4.39 9.41 15.25
CA ASP A 29 -4.53 8.04 14.76
C ASP A 29 -4.62 8.14 13.25
N SER A 30 -3.51 7.77 12.60
CA SER A 30 -3.38 7.92 11.17
C SER A 30 -4.01 6.68 10.56
N SER A 31 -5.17 6.83 9.93
CA SER A 31 -5.82 5.70 9.25
C SER A 31 -4.93 5.20 8.11
N PHE A 32 -5.11 3.94 7.72
CA PHE A 32 -4.39 3.33 6.61
C PHE A 32 -4.47 4.18 5.33
N GLU A 33 -5.66 4.66 5.00
CA GLU A 33 -5.99 5.43 3.81
C GLU A 33 -5.34 6.82 3.83
N SER A 34 -5.16 7.39 5.02
CA SER A 34 -4.48 8.67 5.19
C SER A 34 -2.96 8.57 4.97
N VAL A 35 -2.35 7.45 5.39
CA VAL A 35 -0.90 7.23 5.31
C VAL A 35 -0.50 6.67 3.94
N PHE A 36 -1.20 5.63 3.50
CA PHE A 36 -0.94 4.88 2.28
C PHE A 36 -1.89 5.31 1.15
N SER A 37 -2.11 6.63 1.04
CA SER A 37 -3.02 7.18 0.04
C SER A 37 -2.50 7.00 -1.38
N VAL A 38 -3.38 6.56 -2.28
CA VAL A 38 -3.13 6.47 -3.74
C VAL A 38 -3.37 7.78 -4.49
N LYS A 39 -3.80 8.84 -3.79
CA LYS A 39 -4.09 10.13 -4.43
C LYS A 39 -2.85 10.70 -5.11
N GLY A 40 -2.94 10.98 -6.41
CA GLY A 40 -1.82 11.50 -7.20
C GLY A 40 -0.80 10.42 -7.58
N GLU A 41 -1.24 9.17 -7.70
CA GLU A 41 -0.45 8.11 -8.31
C GLU A 41 -0.05 8.41 -9.77
N PRO A 42 1.05 7.84 -10.25
CA PRO A 42 1.41 7.90 -11.66
C PRO A 42 0.32 7.30 -12.56
N ALA A 43 0.04 7.95 -13.70
CA ALA A 43 -0.92 7.45 -14.68
C ALA A 43 -0.52 6.10 -15.28
N SER A 44 0.78 5.82 -15.36
CA SER A 44 1.32 4.50 -15.71
C SER A 44 2.49 4.20 -14.78
N LEU A 45 2.56 2.96 -14.30
CA LEU A 45 3.63 2.53 -13.42
C LEU A 45 4.00 1.07 -13.70
N TYR A 46 5.27 0.87 -14.01
CA TYR A 46 5.89 -0.43 -13.98
C TYR A 46 6.82 -0.54 -12.78
N TYR A 47 6.82 -1.67 -12.10
CA TYR A 47 7.79 -1.95 -11.06
C TYR A 47 8.11 -3.44 -10.91
N LYS A 48 9.33 -3.73 -10.45
CA LYS A 48 9.78 -5.08 -10.11
C LYS A 48 9.90 -5.21 -8.61
N VAL A 49 9.50 -6.35 -8.07
CA VAL A 49 9.61 -6.67 -6.64
C VAL A 49 10.23 -8.03 -6.39
N ARG A 50 10.93 -8.13 -5.27
CA ARG A 50 11.22 -9.39 -4.59
C ARG A 50 10.30 -9.51 -3.39
N PHE A 51 9.73 -10.68 -3.16
CA PHE A 51 8.87 -10.91 -2.00
C PHE A 51 9.04 -12.33 -1.45
N VAL A 52 8.67 -12.54 -0.20
CA VAL A 52 8.74 -13.85 0.46
C VAL A 52 7.33 -14.39 0.64
N ALA A 53 7.03 -15.49 -0.03
CA ALA A 53 5.82 -16.28 0.13
C ALA A 53 6.07 -17.46 1.10
N ASN A 54 5.09 -18.35 1.24
CA ASN A 54 5.22 -19.52 2.12
C ASN A 54 6.17 -20.59 1.56
N ASP A 55 6.30 -20.66 0.23
CA ASP A 55 7.15 -21.58 -0.51
C ASP A 55 8.55 -21.02 -0.81
N GLY A 56 8.80 -19.74 -0.51
CA GLY A 56 10.13 -19.15 -0.56
C GLY A 56 10.16 -17.73 -1.10
N PRO A 57 11.36 -17.25 -1.51
CA PRO A 57 11.51 -15.97 -2.17
C PRO A 57 11.10 -16.06 -3.65
N HIS A 58 10.39 -15.03 -4.12
CA HIS A 58 9.89 -14.90 -5.48
C HIS A 58 10.17 -13.52 -6.05
N THR A 59 10.07 -13.43 -7.37
CA THR A 59 10.14 -12.18 -8.11
C THR A 59 8.82 -11.91 -8.83
N MET A 60 8.41 -10.65 -8.85
CA MET A 60 7.21 -10.25 -9.56
C MET A 60 7.40 -8.93 -10.30
N GLN A 61 6.88 -8.88 -11.51
CA GLN A 61 6.80 -7.68 -12.32
C GLN A 61 5.35 -7.20 -12.35
N ILE A 62 5.13 -5.91 -12.18
CA ILE A 62 3.81 -5.32 -12.13
C ILE A 62 3.73 -4.19 -13.14
N TRP A 63 2.71 -4.20 -13.99
CA TRP A 63 2.33 -3.12 -14.89
C TRP A 63 0.96 -2.61 -14.49
N ARG A 64 0.88 -1.33 -14.18
CA ARG A 64 -0.33 -0.66 -13.71
C ARG A 64 -0.65 0.51 -14.60
N ASP A 65 -1.82 0.45 -15.24
CA ASP A 65 -2.37 1.52 -16.07
C ASP A 65 -3.42 2.29 -15.26
N GLY A 66 -2.91 3.21 -14.44
CA GLY A 66 -3.65 3.96 -13.43
C GLY A 66 -4.49 3.06 -12.54
N GLN A 67 -5.77 3.40 -12.44
CA GLN A 67 -6.77 2.65 -11.67
C GLN A 67 -7.62 1.71 -12.53
N THR A 68 -7.21 1.40 -13.76
CA THR A 68 -8.07 0.67 -14.73
C THR A 68 -7.62 -0.76 -14.96
N ARG A 69 -6.33 -0.98 -15.21
CA ARG A 69 -5.78 -2.27 -15.60
C ARG A 69 -4.48 -2.57 -14.86
N LEU A 70 -4.30 -3.84 -14.56
CA LEU A 70 -3.14 -4.36 -13.87
C LEU A 70 -2.70 -5.66 -14.55
N ARG A 71 -1.39 -5.83 -14.72
CA ARG A 71 -0.77 -7.12 -15.01
C ARG A 71 0.28 -7.40 -13.97
N ARG A 72 0.30 -8.63 -13.43
CA ARG A 72 1.35 -9.15 -12.57
C ARG A 72 1.95 -10.38 -13.23
N ARG A 73 3.28 -10.48 -13.25
CA ARG A 73 4.01 -11.66 -13.72
C ARG A 73 4.94 -12.15 -12.63
N THR A 74 4.74 -13.37 -12.15
CA THR A 74 5.49 -13.97 -11.03
C THR A 74 6.36 -15.12 -11.55
N ASP A 75 7.66 -15.02 -11.31
CA ASP A 75 8.71 -16.01 -11.66
C ASP A 75 8.63 -16.58 -13.08
N ASP A 76 8.16 -15.77 -14.03
CA ASP A 76 7.86 -16.15 -15.41
C ASP A 76 6.87 -17.32 -15.57
N ALA A 77 6.25 -17.78 -14.48
CA ALA A 77 5.39 -18.96 -14.42
C ALA A 77 3.89 -18.62 -14.37
N LEU A 78 3.54 -17.51 -13.74
CA LEU A 78 2.15 -17.05 -13.62
C LEU A 78 2.01 -15.62 -14.12
N ASP A 79 0.99 -15.38 -14.93
CA ASP A 79 0.50 -14.04 -15.23
C ASP A 79 -0.88 -13.84 -14.61
N THR A 80 -1.14 -12.67 -14.04
CA THR A 80 -2.46 -12.26 -13.57
C THR A 80 -2.82 -10.94 -14.24
N TYR A 81 -3.91 -10.94 -14.98
CA TYR A 81 -4.49 -9.76 -15.62
C TYR A 81 -5.73 -9.36 -14.83
N VAL A 82 -5.84 -8.08 -14.48
CA VAL A 82 -7.00 -7.54 -13.76
C VAL A 82 -7.49 -6.30 -14.48
N ILE A 83 -8.79 -6.27 -14.75
CA ILE A 83 -9.48 -5.12 -15.36
C ILE A 83 -10.60 -4.71 -14.42
N ARG A 84 -10.57 -3.45 -13.98
CA ARG A 84 -11.65 -2.88 -13.19
C ARG A 84 -12.87 -2.59 -14.05
N ASP A 85 -14.04 -2.75 -13.45
CA ASP A 85 -15.27 -2.27 -14.06
C ASP A 85 -15.26 -0.73 -14.04
N ALA A 86 -15.55 -0.12 -15.19
CA ALA A 86 -15.63 1.32 -15.33
C ALA A 86 -16.91 1.89 -14.69
N ALA A 87 -17.97 1.10 -14.60
CA ALA A 87 -19.25 1.46 -13.97
C ALA A 87 -19.21 1.26 -12.44
N ASP A 88 -18.45 0.28 -11.95
CA ASP A 88 -18.24 0.02 -10.53
C ASP A 88 -16.75 -0.24 -10.22
N PRO A 89 -15.97 0.79 -9.84
CA PRO A 89 -14.54 0.62 -9.54
C PRO A 89 -14.22 -0.29 -8.34
N GLY A 90 -15.22 -0.66 -7.54
CA GLY A 90 -15.10 -1.67 -6.50
C GLY A 90 -14.96 -3.08 -7.08
N GLU A 91 -15.49 -3.30 -8.28
CA GLU A 91 -15.53 -4.58 -8.96
C GLU A 91 -14.45 -4.70 -10.03
N PHE A 92 -14.00 -5.94 -10.25
CA PHE A 92 -13.00 -6.25 -11.25
C PHE A 92 -13.11 -7.71 -11.72
N GLN A 93 -12.65 -7.93 -12.96
CA GLN A 93 -12.40 -9.26 -13.49
C GLN A 93 -10.91 -9.58 -13.40
N MET A 94 -10.61 -10.80 -12.97
CA MET A 94 -9.26 -11.34 -12.93
C MET A 94 -9.14 -12.53 -13.89
N ILE A 95 -8.03 -12.60 -14.61
CA ILE A 95 -7.62 -13.75 -15.40
C ILE A 95 -6.24 -14.18 -14.94
N VAL A 96 -6.12 -15.42 -14.48
CA VAL A 96 -4.84 -16.04 -14.10
C VAL A 96 -4.41 -16.99 -15.20
N VAL A 97 -3.20 -16.82 -15.72
CA VAL A 97 -2.56 -17.69 -16.69
C VAL A 97 -1.47 -18.47 -15.99
N ASP A 98 -1.63 -19.79 -15.94
CA ASP A 98 -0.61 -20.72 -15.48
C ASP A 98 0.12 -21.30 -16.70
N TYR A 99 1.36 -20.84 -16.94
CA TYR A 99 2.15 -21.27 -18.08
C TYR A 99 2.63 -22.72 -17.98
N GLY A 100 2.85 -23.20 -16.74
CA GLY A 100 3.28 -24.58 -16.50
C GLY A 100 2.16 -25.59 -16.77
N LYS A 101 0.94 -25.26 -16.36
CA LYS A 101 -0.24 -26.10 -16.60
C LYS A 101 -0.92 -25.83 -17.93
N ARG A 102 -0.59 -24.72 -18.60
CA ARG A 102 -1.27 -24.22 -19.79
C ARG A 102 -2.77 -24.05 -19.56
N ILE A 103 -3.13 -23.43 -18.43
CA ILE A 103 -4.51 -23.15 -18.05
C ILE A 103 -4.69 -21.65 -17.88
N THR A 104 -5.83 -21.14 -18.34
CA THR A 104 -6.31 -19.80 -18.07
C THR A 104 -7.57 -19.89 -17.23
N THR A 105 -7.58 -19.25 -16.06
CA THR A 105 -8.74 -19.21 -15.17
C THR A 105 -9.29 -17.79 -15.09
N ARG A 106 -10.56 -17.62 -15.43
CA ARG A 106 -11.30 -16.37 -15.25
C ARG A 106 -12.09 -16.41 -13.94
N ILE A 107 -12.01 -15.34 -13.16
CA ILE A 107 -12.77 -15.19 -11.91
C ILE A 107 -13.06 -13.71 -11.64
N ASP A 108 -14.25 -13.39 -11.14
CA ASP A 108 -14.61 -12.06 -10.66
C ASP A 108 -14.35 -11.90 -9.16
N ARG A 109 -14.39 -10.65 -8.68
CA ARG A 109 -14.17 -10.33 -7.28
C ARG A 109 -15.18 -10.99 -6.34
N ASN A 110 -16.46 -11.03 -6.71
CA ASN A 110 -17.51 -11.61 -5.87
C ASN A 110 -17.31 -13.12 -5.65
N ASN A 111 -16.92 -13.83 -6.69
CA ASN A 111 -16.61 -15.24 -6.63
C ASN A 111 -15.29 -15.51 -5.88
N LEU A 112 -14.29 -14.62 -5.98
CA LEU A 112 -13.11 -14.67 -5.08
C LEU A 112 -13.52 -14.57 -3.60
N VAL A 113 -14.46 -13.68 -3.26
CA VAL A 113 -15.00 -13.56 -1.90
C VAL A 113 -15.74 -14.82 -1.47
N ARG A 114 -16.56 -15.43 -2.35
CA ARG A 114 -17.23 -16.72 -2.08
C ARG A 114 -16.25 -17.85 -1.80
N LEU A 115 -15.07 -17.82 -2.41
CA LEU A 115 -13.95 -18.74 -2.13
C LEU A 115 -13.13 -18.36 -0.87
N GLY A 116 -13.59 -17.40 -0.07
CA GLY A 116 -12.90 -16.93 1.13
C GLY A 116 -11.59 -16.17 0.84
N ARG A 117 -11.44 -15.63 -0.37
CA ARG A 117 -10.29 -14.82 -0.78
C ARG A 117 -10.68 -13.34 -0.85
N PHE A 118 -10.45 -12.65 0.26
CA PHE A 118 -10.61 -11.21 0.33
C PHE A 118 -9.39 -10.52 -0.27
N ILE A 119 -9.52 -10.12 -1.52
CA ILE A 119 -8.51 -9.38 -2.25
C ILE A 119 -9.18 -8.12 -2.78
N ASP A 120 -8.67 -6.95 -2.41
CA ASP A 120 -9.08 -5.68 -2.99
C ASP A 120 -8.07 -5.20 -4.03
N TRP A 121 -8.44 -4.15 -4.77
CA TRP A 121 -7.56 -3.54 -5.75
C TRP A 121 -6.28 -3.00 -5.14
N PHE A 122 -6.32 -2.48 -3.91
CA PHE A 122 -5.17 -1.87 -3.28
C PHE A 122 -4.08 -2.93 -3.01
N ASP A 123 -4.45 -4.09 -2.45
CA ASP A 123 -3.57 -5.25 -2.28
C ASP A 123 -3.00 -5.71 -3.64
N LEU A 124 -3.87 -5.84 -4.65
CA LEU A 124 -3.43 -6.28 -5.99
C LEU A 124 -2.43 -5.34 -6.63
N ALA A 125 -2.71 -4.04 -6.62
CA ALA A 125 -1.99 -3.02 -7.37
C ALA A 125 -0.77 -2.47 -6.63
N HIS A 126 -0.72 -2.57 -5.30
CA HIS A 126 0.34 -1.99 -4.47
C HIS A 126 1.08 -3.02 -3.60
N GLY A 127 0.56 -4.24 -3.43
CA GLY A 127 1.24 -5.28 -2.64
C GLY A 127 1.24 -5.05 -1.13
N LEU A 128 0.34 -4.21 -0.63
CA LEU A 128 0.12 -3.97 0.79
C LEU A 128 -1.35 -4.19 1.09
N ARG A 129 -1.64 -5.08 2.05
CA ARG A 129 -3.01 -5.41 2.43
C ARG A 129 -3.53 -4.50 3.54
N HIS A 130 -4.80 -4.12 3.48
CA HIS A 130 -5.49 -3.48 4.59
C HIS A 130 -5.50 -4.38 5.84
N PRO A 131 -5.10 -3.89 7.02
CA PRO A 131 -5.24 -4.64 8.26
C PRO A 131 -6.71 -4.98 8.54
N VAL A 132 -6.99 -6.18 9.03
CA VAL A 132 -8.36 -6.63 9.38
C VAL A 132 -8.60 -6.49 10.88
N GLY A 133 -9.58 -5.70 11.29
CA GLY A 133 -9.84 -5.42 12.71
C GLY A 133 -9.01 -4.26 13.25
N GLU A 134 -8.78 -4.22 14.56
CA GLU A 134 -8.04 -3.11 15.18
C GLU A 134 -6.56 -3.11 14.77
N TYR A 135 -6.05 -1.93 14.44
CA TYR A 135 -4.65 -1.69 14.12
C TYR A 135 -4.22 -0.29 14.54
N ARG A 136 -2.90 -0.07 14.63
CA ARG A 136 -2.30 1.25 14.83
C ARG A 136 -1.20 1.50 13.81
N ILE A 137 -1.10 2.74 13.34
CA ILE A 137 -0.01 3.20 12.48
C ILE A 137 0.74 4.31 13.20
N ALA A 138 2.06 4.20 13.24
CA ALA A 138 2.95 5.20 13.81
C ALA A 138 4.13 5.48 12.87
N ASP A 139 4.76 6.64 13.02
CA ASP A 139 6.05 6.91 12.40
C ASP A 139 7.10 5.92 12.89
N ALA A 140 7.98 5.51 11.97
CA ALA A 140 9.05 4.58 12.28
C ALA A 140 10.37 5.02 11.62
N SER A 141 11.42 4.27 11.93
CA SER A 141 12.70 4.37 11.26
C SER A 141 13.01 3.07 10.52
N ALA A 142 13.87 3.17 9.51
CA ALA A 142 14.38 2.02 8.79
C ALA A 142 14.95 0.98 9.77
N PRO A 143 14.62 -0.31 9.61
CA PRO A 143 15.37 -1.38 10.27
C PRO A 143 16.87 -1.26 10.02
N PRO A 144 17.72 -1.64 11.01
CA PRO A 144 19.17 -1.57 10.85
C PRO A 144 19.65 -2.53 9.75
N LYS A 145 20.74 -2.15 9.06
CA LYS A 145 21.40 -2.97 8.02
C LYS A 145 20.54 -3.27 6.77
N LEU A 146 19.52 -2.46 6.50
CA LEU A 146 18.83 -2.52 5.21
C LEU A 146 19.55 -1.69 4.15
N ASP A 147 19.66 -2.26 2.96
CA ASP A 147 20.07 -1.52 1.77
C ASP A 147 19.08 -0.39 1.46
N ALA A 148 19.63 0.71 0.95
CA ALA A 148 18.84 1.88 0.59
C ALA A 148 17.71 1.51 -0.38
N PRO A 149 16.49 2.07 -0.19
CA PRO A 149 15.37 1.84 -1.09
C PRO A 149 15.64 2.47 -2.47
N VAL A 150 15.05 1.91 -3.52
CA VAL A 150 15.24 2.38 -4.90
C VAL A 150 14.64 3.76 -5.16
N THR A 151 13.71 4.20 -4.31
CA THR A 151 13.15 5.55 -4.29
C THR A 151 13.04 6.04 -2.86
N GLN A 152 12.97 7.36 -2.68
CA GLN A 152 12.76 7.96 -1.36
C GLN A 152 11.40 7.53 -0.78
N CYS A 153 11.39 7.27 0.52
CA CYS A 153 10.21 6.84 1.25
C CYS A 153 10.21 7.36 2.69
N ARG A 154 9.03 7.35 3.33
CA ARG A 154 8.89 7.51 4.78
C ARG A 154 8.54 6.16 5.41
N TRP A 155 9.11 5.90 6.58
CA TRP A 155 8.89 4.68 7.32
C TRP A 155 7.72 4.82 8.29
N TYR A 156 6.85 3.82 8.27
CA TYR A 156 5.72 3.67 9.17
C TYR A 156 5.74 2.27 9.78
N GLU A 157 5.27 2.14 11.01
CA GLU A 157 5.03 0.84 11.64
C GLU A 157 3.53 0.61 11.76
N ILE A 158 3.07 -0.52 11.25
CA ILE A 158 1.71 -1.03 11.39
C ILE A 158 1.73 -2.13 12.44
N ARG A 159 0.97 -1.97 13.52
CA ARG A 159 0.78 -2.98 14.57
C ARG A 159 -0.66 -3.49 14.58
N GLN A 160 -0.82 -4.80 14.63
CA GLN A 160 -2.12 -5.48 14.70
C GLN A 160 -1.97 -6.75 15.55
N GLY A 161 -2.59 -6.74 16.75
CA GLY A 161 -2.29 -7.75 17.76
C GLY A 161 -0.79 -7.81 18.06
N ASP A 162 -0.21 -9.01 18.00
CA ASP A 162 1.23 -9.23 18.18
C ASP A 162 2.05 -9.05 16.89
N ALA A 163 1.39 -8.83 15.75
CA ALA A 163 2.07 -8.63 14.48
C ALA A 163 2.52 -7.17 14.31
N ALA A 164 3.78 -6.97 13.92
CA ALA A 164 4.34 -5.67 13.60
C ALA A 164 5.06 -5.71 12.25
N HIS A 165 4.70 -4.77 11.37
CA HIS A 165 5.33 -4.56 10.07
C HIS A 165 5.81 -3.13 9.95
N ARG A 166 7.02 -2.93 9.41
CA ARG A 166 7.52 -1.62 9.01
C ARG A 166 7.44 -1.47 7.50
N VAL A 167 6.81 -0.40 7.06
CA VAL A 167 6.56 -0.09 5.64
C VAL A 167 7.28 1.19 5.28
N CYS A 168 8.18 1.10 4.30
CA CYS A 168 8.82 2.23 3.62
C CYS A 168 7.92 2.66 2.47
N TRP A 169 7.09 3.68 2.68
CA TRP A 169 6.12 4.14 1.70
C TRP A 169 6.65 5.32 0.88
N SER A 170 6.68 5.18 -0.45
CA SER A 170 7.05 6.26 -1.36
C SER A 170 5.84 7.11 -1.72
N GLN A 171 5.94 8.41 -1.44
CA GLN A 171 4.93 9.39 -1.84
C GLN A 171 4.94 9.68 -3.35
N SER A 172 6.08 9.48 -4.03
CA SER A 172 6.19 9.71 -5.48
C SER A 172 5.65 8.54 -6.28
N GLU A 173 5.87 7.30 -5.84
CA GLU A 173 5.37 6.12 -6.55
C GLU A 173 3.98 5.67 -6.07
N ARG A 174 3.58 6.11 -4.87
CA ARG A 174 2.42 5.59 -4.14
C ARG A 174 2.53 4.07 -3.93
N LEU A 175 3.70 3.62 -3.50
CA LEU A 175 4.01 2.19 -3.32
C LEU A 175 4.76 1.92 -2.01
N PRO A 176 4.59 0.71 -1.43
CA PRO A 176 5.51 0.20 -0.42
C PRO A 176 6.82 -0.21 -1.12
N ILE A 177 7.88 0.54 -0.91
CA ILE A 177 9.20 0.25 -1.49
C ILE A 177 9.89 -0.88 -0.74
N VAL A 178 9.70 -0.95 0.58
CA VAL A 178 10.16 -2.06 1.43
C VAL A 178 9.09 -2.37 2.46
N ILE A 179 8.82 -3.65 2.70
CA ILE A 179 8.06 -4.13 3.86
C ILE A 179 8.96 -5.07 4.65
N TRP A 180 9.11 -4.77 5.93
CA TRP A 180 9.87 -5.54 6.89
C TRP A 180 8.94 -6.07 7.97
N SER A 181 8.98 -7.37 8.23
CA SER A 181 8.26 -8.06 9.28
C SER A 181 9.18 -8.32 10.46
N ALA A 182 8.70 -8.10 11.68
CA ALA A 182 9.45 -8.40 12.90
C ALA A 182 9.89 -9.86 13.01
N SER A 183 9.11 -10.79 12.47
CA SER A 183 9.39 -12.23 12.57
C SER A 183 10.15 -12.80 11.38
N ARG A 184 10.07 -12.17 10.20
CA ARG A 184 10.64 -12.71 8.94
C ARG A 184 11.72 -11.85 8.30
N GLY A 185 11.96 -10.64 8.81
CA GLY A 185 12.84 -9.68 8.18
C GLY A 185 12.19 -9.03 6.95
N GLU A 186 12.97 -8.80 5.89
CA GLU A 186 12.44 -8.24 4.65
C GLU A 186 11.53 -9.23 3.92
N VAL A 187 10.26 -8.85 3.73
CA VAL A 187 9.24 -9.69 3.06
C VAL A 187 8.81 -9.13 1.72
N TRP A 188 9.15 -7.88 1.42
CA TRP A 188 8.85 -7.19 0.16
C TRP A 188 9.91 -6.12 -0.11
N ARG A 189 10.41 -6.05 -1.34
CA ARG A 189 11.30 -5.00 -1.82
C ARG A 189 11.05 -4.69 -3.28
N VAL A 190 10.74 -3.43 -3.58
CA VAL A 190 10.77 -2.91 -4.95
C VAL A 190 12.23 -2.72 -5.37
N THR A 191 12.61 -3.30 -6.51
CA THR A 191 13.97 -3.27 -7.05
C THR A 191 14.11 -2.42 -8.30
N ALA A 192 13.01 -2.04 -8.95
CA ALA A 192 12.99 -1.15 -10.10
C ALA A 192 11.62 -0.47 -10.22
N VAL A 193 11.61 0.76 -10.73
CA VAL A 193 10.40 1.54 -11.01
C VAL A 193 10.57 2.28 -12.33
N ASP A 194 9.51 2.35 -13.13
CA ASP A 194 9.44 3.09 -14.38
C ASP A 194 8.03 3.70 -14.55
N ARG A 195 7.97 4.97 -14.95
CA ARG A 195 6.72 5.74 -15.11
C ARG A 195 6.38 6.04 -16.57
N ARG A 196 7.13 5.48 -17.52
CA ARG A 196 6.82 5.61 -18.94
C ARG A 196 5.46 4.99 -19.24
N SER A 197 4.83 5.46 -20.33
CA SER A 197 3.60 4.87 -20.82
C SER A 197 3.79 3.38 -21.10
N ILE A 198 2.80 2.59 -20.71
CA ILE A 198 2.82 1.14 -20.91
C ILE A 198 2.19 0.83 -22.26
N ALA A 199 2.90 0.05 -23.09
CA ALA A 199 2.37 -0.36 -24.39
C ALA A 199 1.07 -1.17 -24.21
N PRO A 200 0.00 -0.90 -25.00
CA PRO A 200 -1.28 -1.60 -24.85
C PRO A 200 -1.17 -3.14 -24.90
N ASP A 201 -0.27 -3.66 -25.73
CA ASP A 201 0.00 -5.11 -25.85
C ASP A 201 0.48 -5.76 -24.55
N THR A 202 0.98 -4.97 -23.59
CA THR A 202 1.35 -5.47 -22.26
C THR A 202 0.18 -6.14 -21.55
N PHE A 203 -1.04 -5.64 -21.77
CA PHE A 203 -2.26 -6.15 -21.14
C PHE A 203 -3.00 -7.17 -22.02
N ARG A 204 -2.44 -7.54 -23.18
CA ARG A 204 -3.02 -8.57 -24.02
C ARG A 204 -2.75 -9.95 -23.42
N LEU A 205 -3.80 -10.73 -23.28
CA LEU A 205 -3.73 -12.12 -22.86
C LEU A 205 -3.02 -12.95 -23.94
N ASN A 206 -2.04 -13.76 -23.54
CA ASN A 206 -1.33 -14.68 -24.43
C ASN A 206 -1.60 -16.12 -23.97
N ASP A 207 -2.77 -16.65 -24.33
CA ASP A 207 -3.28 -17.96 -23.88
C ASP A 207 -3.59 -18.93 -25.03
N ALA A 208 -3.00 -18.70 -26.20
CA ALA A 208 -3.25 -19.54 -27.38
C ALA A 208 -2.93 -21.02 -27.09
N GLY A 209 -3.94 -21.88 -27.25
CA GLY A 209 -3.84 -23.32 -26.98
C GLY A 209 -3.80 -23.69 -25.49
N PHE A 210 -4.31 -22.83 -24.61
CA PHE A 210 -4.48 -23.10 -23.19
C PHE A 210 -5.89 -23.63 -22.93
N VAL A 211 -6.04 -24.47 -21.92
CA VAL A 211 -7.36 -24.84 -21.40
C VAL A 211 -7.96 -23.62 -20.71
N ARG A 212 -9.21 -23.30 -21.03
CA ARG A 212 -9.93 -22.17 -20.44
C ARG A 212 -10.89 -22.68 -19.37
N ASN A 213 -10.68 -22.20 -18.15
CA ASN A 213 -11.53 -22.42 -17.01
C ASN A 213 -12.29 -21.13 -16.68
N ASP A 214 -13.61 -21.19 -16.60
CA ASP A 214 -14.44 -20.08 -16.12
C ASP A 214 -14.95 -20.42 -14.72
N ALA A 215 -14.14 -20.09 -13.72
CA ALA A 215 -14.46 -20.41 -12.33
C ALA A 215 -15.77 -19.76 -11.87
N ASN A 216 -16.18 -18.65 -12.50
CA ASN A 216 -17.48 -18.04 -12.21
C ASN A 216 -18.65 -18.96 -12.58
N ALA A 217 -18.60 -19.56 -13.77
CA ALA A 217 -19.66 -20.45 -14.23
C ALA A 217 -19.78 -21.72 -13.38
N ASP A 218 -18.63 -22.25 -12.95
CA ASP A 218 -18.56 -23.40 -12.05
C ASP A 218 -19.19 -23.07 -10.69
N ILE A 219 -18.81 -21.93 -10.08
CA ILE A 219 -19.30 -21.49 -8.78
C ILE A 219 -20.80 -21.12 -8.80
N ASP A 220 -21.32 -20.63 -9.92
CA ASP A 220 -22.74 -20.29 -10.07
C ASP A 220 -23.63 -21.53 -10.31
N SER A 221 -23.03 -22.66 -10.69
CA SER A 221 -23.72 -23.93 -10.93
C SER A 221 -23.77 -24.85 -9.70
N ASP A 222 -22.97 -24.54 -8.66
CA ASP A 222 -22.91 -25.22 -7.36
C ASP A 222 -23.91 -24.61 -6.34
#